data_AF-A0A3C0G4R2-F1
#
_entry.id   AF-A0A3C0G4R2-F1
#
_cell.length_a   1.000
_cell.length_b   1.000
_cell.length_c   1.000
_cell.angle_alpha   90.00
_cell.angle_beta   90.00
_cell.angle_gamma   90.00
#
_symmetry.space_group_name_H-M   'P 1'
#
loop_
_entity.id
_entity.type
_entity.pdbx_description
1 polymer ?
#
loop_
_entity_poly.entity_id
_entity_poly.type
_entity_poly.pdbx_seq_one_letter_code
_entity_poly.pdbx_strand_id
1 'polypeptide(L)'
;MELKPSKFIWKTTDTEDIGFIAQEVEDIIPEVVLTDKEGILGAPETKGYKTITYPKLIPLLVDSIQELTKKVSTLENKIKKLEK
;
A
#
# COMPACT_ATOMS: atom_id res chain seq x y z
N MET A 1 -8.82 5.79 1.91
CA MET A 1 -7.40 5.87 1.56
C MET A 1 -7.28 5.59 0.08
N GLU A 2 -6.70 6.48 -0.71
CA GLU A 2 -6.55 6.29 -2.15
C GLU A 2 -5.09 5.97 -2.49
N LEU A 3 -4.68 4.73 -2.20
CA LEU A 3 -3.37 4.22 -2.61
C LEU A 3 -3.39 3.95 -4.12
N LYS A 4 -2.29 4.28 -4.83
CA LYS A 4 -2.18 4.15 -6.28
C LYS A 4 -1.17 3.05 -6.66
N PRO A 5 -1.61 1.82 -6.97
CA PRO A 5 -0.73 0.80 -7.51
C PRO A 5 -0.09 1.31 -8.80
N SER A 6 1.22 1.19 -8.89
CA SER A 6 2.02 1.65 -10.01
C SER A 6 2.80 0.49 -10.59
N LYS A 7 2.76 0.35 -11.92
CA LYS A 7 3.71 -0.49 -12.66
C LYS A 7 4.91 0.36 -13.03
N PHE A 8 6.10 -0.18 -12.86
CA PHE A 8 7.35 0.54 -13.17
C PHE A 8 8.42 -0.42 -13.65
N ILE A 9 9.49 0.15 -14.23
CA ILE A 9 10.68 -0.58 -14.65
C ILE A 9 11.84 -0.11 -13.78
N TRP A 10 12.54 -1.05 -13.15
CA TRP A 10 13.72 -0.75 -12.34
C TRP A 10 14.86 -0.23 -13.21
N LYS A 11 15.38 0.96 -12.91
CA LYS A 11 16.47 1.58 -13.70
C LYS A 11 17.78 0.78 -13.68
N THR A 12 18.03 0.00 -12.64
CA THR A 12 19.27 -0.77 -12.45
C THR A 12 19.24 -2.12 -13.15
N THR A 13 18.06 -2.74 -13.28
CA THR A 13 17.89 -4.11 -13.78
C THR A 13 17.07 -4.20 -15.07
N ASP A 14 16.42 -3.11 -15.49
CA ASP A 14 15.47 -3.06 -16.62
C ASP A 14 14.31 -4.07 -16.51
N THR A 15 13.97 -4.45 -15.27
CA THR A 15 12.90 -5.41 -14.98
C THR A 15 11.60 -4.70 -14.62
N GLU A 16 10.49 -5.18 -15.15
CA GLU A 16 9.14 -4.75 -14.76
C GLU A 16 8.80 -5.21 -13.33
N ASP A 17 8.10 -4.35 -12.60
CA ASP A 17 7.60 -4.64 -11.26
C ASP A 17 6.30 -3.86 -10.98
N ILE A 18 5.61 -4.24 -9.91
CA ILE A 18 4.39 -3.59 -9.43
C ILE A 18 4.50 -3.28 -7.94
N GLY A 19 4.12 -2.06 -7.57
CA GLY A 19 4.17 -1.62 -6.19
C GLY A 19 3.53 -0.26 -6.01
N PHE A 20 4.06 0.53 -5.09
CA PHE A 20 3.64 1.90 -4.84
C PHE A 20 4.84 2.85 -4.85
N ILE A 21 4.58 4.13 -5.12
CA ILE A 21 5.57 5.20 -4.99
C ILE A 21 5.62 5.66 -3.54
N ALA A 22 6.78 5.54 -2.89
CA ALA A 22 6.92 5.80 -1.46
C ALA A 22 6.48 7.22 -1.05
N GLN A 23 6.74 8.22 -1.88
CA GLN A 23 6.34 9.61 -1.68
C GLN A 23 4.82 9.77 -1.69
N GLU A 24 4.11 9.06 -2.57
CA GLU A 24 2.65 9.12 -2.63
C GLU A 24 2.01 8.39 -1.45
N VAL A 25 2.64 7.31 -0.98
CA VAL A 25 2.17 6.57 0.20
C VAL A 25 2.41 7.37 1.47
N GLU A 26 3.50 8.13 1.56
CA GLU A 26 3.83 8.95 2.73
C GLU A 26 2.75 10.00 3.03
N ASP A 27 2.15 10.58 2.00
CA ASP A 27 1.04 11.54 2.15
C ASP A 27 -0.23 10.91 2.75
N ILE A 28 -0.34 9.57 2.73
CA ILE A 28 -1.53 8.83 3.17
C ILE A 28 -1.28 8.04 4.46
N ILE A 29 -0.13 7.37 4.53
CA ILE A 29 0.27 6.44 5.61
C ILE A 29 1.78 6.62 5.88
N PRO A 30 2.19 7.72 6.53
CA PRO A 30 3.61 8.01 6.74
C PRO A 30 4.33 6.94 7.56
N GLU A 31 3.63 6.18 8.41
CA GLU A 31 4.21 5.20 9.33
C GLU A 31 4.79 3.95 8.63
N VAL A 32 4.41 3.72 7.38
CA VAL A 32 4.93 2.62 6.56
C VAL A 32 6.09 3.05 5.66
N VAL A 33 6.37 4.35 5.57
CA VAL A 33 7.47 4.89 4.76
C VAL A 33 8.69 5.13 5.64
N LEU A 34 9.87 4.77 5.13
CA LEU A 34 11.13 5.08 5.77
C LEU A 34 12.13 5.63 4.77
N THR A 35 13.08 6.42 5.27
CA THR A 35 14.22 6.90 4.48
C THR A 35 15.40 5.98 4.76
N ASP A 36 15.93 5.36 3.70
CA ASP A 36 17.05 4.43 3.80
C ASP A 36 18.34 5.19 4.17
N LYS A 37 19.05 4.71 5.19
CA LYS A 37 20.29 5.35 5.69
C LYS A 37 21.56 4.71 5.15
N GLU A 38 21.48 3.47 4.68
CA GLU A 38 22.64 2.65 4.29
C GLU A 38 22.71 2.46 2.78
N GLY A 39 21.62 2.70 2.06
CA GLY A 39 21.47 2.43 0.65
C GLY A 39 20.63 1.16 0.42
N ILE A 40 19.70 1.25 -0.52
CA ILE A 40 18.82 0.17 -0.94
C ILE A 40 19.65 -0.90 -1.66
N LEU A 41 19.47 -2.17 -1.28
CA LEU A 41 20.11 -3.33 -1.90
C LEU A 41 21.65 -3.24 -1.98
N GLY A 42 22.28 -2.58 -1.00
CA GLY A 42 23.75 -2.43 -0.96
C GLY A 42 24.31 -1.41 -1.94
N ALA A 43 23.46 -0.56 -2.52
CA ALA A 43 23.82 0.53 -3.43
C ALA A 43 23.92 1.87 -2.66
N PRO A 44 25.13 2.33 -2.27
CA PRO A 44 25.30 3.51 -1.41
C PRO A 44 24.76 4.82 -2.02
N GLU A 45 24.69 4.91 -3.34
CA GLU A 45 24.14 6.04 -4.10
C GLU A 45 22.64 6.24 -3.87
N THR A 46 21.94 5.22 -3.38
CA THR A 46 20.51 5.28 -3.05
C THR A 46 20.26 5.65 -1.59
N LYS A 47 21.31 6.01 -0.85
CA LYS A 47 21.17 6.55 0.51
C LYS A 47 20.27 7.79 0.50
N GLY A 48 19.32 7.84 1.43
CA GLY A 48 18.33 8.91 1.53
C GLY A 48 17.09 8.67 0.67
N TYR A 49 16.99 7.56 -0.06
CA TYR A 49 15.78 7.24 -0.81
C TYR A 49 14.67 6.77 0.13
N LYS A 50 13.43 7.11 -0.23
CA LYS A 50 12.23 6.65 0.49
C LYS A 50 11.85 5.26 0.02
N THR A 51 11.51 4.39 0.95
CA THR A 51 11.07 3.01 0.70
C THR A 51 9.86 2.68 1.57
N ILE A 52 9.14 1.62 1.21
CA ILE A 52 7.91 1.19 1.86
C ILE A 52 8.17 -0.10 2.64
N THR A 53 7.76 -0.12 3.90
CA THR A 53 7.74 -1.33 4.72
C THR A 53 6.45 -2.11 4.46
N TYR A 54 6.43 -2.90 3.38
CA TYR A 54 5.25 -3.70 3.00
C TYR A 54 4.66 -4.56 4.13
N PRO A 55 5.44 -5.20 5.02
CA PRO A 55 4.87 -5.95 6.14
C PRO A 55 3.96 -5.12 7.06
N LYS A 56 4.23 -3.80 7.20
CA LYS A 56 3.39 -2.90 8.00
C LYS A 56 2.06 -2.56 7.33
N LEU A 57 1.91 -2.81 6.02
CA LEU A 57 0.63 -2.67 5.33
C LEU A 57 -0.34 -3.81 5.68
N ILE A 58 0.16 -4.98 6.10
CA ILE A 58 -0.67 -6.17 6.34
C ILE A 58 -1.79 -5.92 7.37
N PRO A 59 -1.55 -5.33 8.56
CA PRO A 59 -2.62 -5.03 9.50
C PRO A 59 -3.68 -4.08 8.94
N LEU A 60 -3.27 -3.08 8.15
CA LEU A 60 -4.18 -2.12 7.51
C LEU A 60 -5.05 -2.79 6.43
N LEU A 61 -4.48 -3.74 5.69
CA LEU A 61 -5.21 -4.56 4.72
C LEU A 61 -6.25 -5.44 5.42
N VAL A 62 -5.90 -6.07 6.54
CA VAL A 62 -6.84 -6.88 7.34
C VAL A 62 -7.98 -6.03 7.87
N ASP A 63 -7.70 -4.85 8.42
CA ASP A 63 -8.73 -3.92 8.90
C ASP A 63 -9.66 -3.46 7.77
N SER A 64 -9.08 -3.12 6.61
CA SER A 64 -9.84 -2.75 5.41
C SER A 64 -10.79 -3.87 4.95
N ILE A 65 -10.33 -5.13 4.95
CA ILE A 65 -11.17 -6.29 4.62
C ILE A 65 -12.31 -6.46 5.64
N GLN A 66 -12.03 -6.27 6.94
CA GLN A 66 -13.05 -6.34 7.97
C GLN A 66 -14.11 -5.23 7.81
N GLU A 67 -13.69 -4.00 7.50
CA GLU A 67 -14.60 -2.89 7.24
C GLU A 67 -15.47 -3.15 6.00
N LEU A 68 -14.86 -3.62 4.90
CA LEU A 68 -15.57 -3.99 3.68
C LEU A 68 -16.59 -5.11 3.93
N THR A 69 -16.22 -6.14 4.70
CA THR A 69 -17.11 -7.25 5.06
C THR A 69 -18.32 -6.76 5.86
N LYS A 70 -18.12 -5.86 6.83
CA LYS A 70 -19.21 -5.23 7.60
C LYS A 70 -20.14 -4.40 6.70
N LYS A 71 -19.58 -3.65 5.75
CA LYS A 71 -20.36 -2.86 4.77
C LYS A 71 -21.21 -3.77 3.89
N VAL A 72 -20.63 -4.83 3.34
CA VAL A 72 -21.35 -5.83 2.53
C VAL A 72 -22.50 -6.44 3.31
N SER A 73 -22.25 -6.95 4.52
CA SER A 73 -23.29 -7.53 5.38
C SER A 73 -24.41 -6.54 5.69
N THR A 74 -24.06 -5.27 5.93
CA THR A 74 -25.05 -4.20 6.16
C THR A 74 -25.91 -3.95 4.93
N LEU A 75 -25.30 -3.90 3.74
CA LEU A 75 -26.01 -3.68 2.48
C LEU A 75 -26.92 -4.86 2.13
N GLU A 76 -26.44 -6.10 2.27
CA GLU A 76 -27.25 -7.31 2.06
C GLU A 76 -28.48 -7.34 2.98
N ASN A 77 -28.32 -6.96 4.24
CA ASN A 77 -29.43 -6.89 5.19
C ASN A 77 -30.44 -5.78 4.85
N LYS A 78 -29.98 -4.66 4.29
CA LYS A 78 -30.88 -3.60 3.79
C LYS A 78 -31.69 -4.09 2.59
N ILE A 79 -31.03 -4.73 1.62
CA ILE A 79 -31.69 -5.30 0.43
C ILE A 79 -32.76 -6.31 0.84
N LYS A 80 -32.44 -7.27 1.72
CA LYS A 80 -33.40 -8.27 2.24
C LYS A 80 -34.61 -7.68 2.94
N LYS A 81 -34.50 -6.48 3.52
CA LYS A 81 -35.62 -5.77 4.15
C LYS A 81 -36.49 -5.02 3.15
N LEU A 82 -35.92 -4.57 2.04
CA LEU A 82 -36.62 -3.86 0.96
C LEU A 82 -37.33 -4.82 0.00
N GLU A 83 -36.85 -6.06 -0.12
CA GLU A 83 -37.46 -7.13 -0.92
C GLU A 83 -38.62 -7.85 -0.20
N LYS A 84 -38.91 -7.49 1.06
CA LYS A 84 -40.05 -7.99 1.83
C LYS A 84 -41.19 -6.99 1.82
#